data_AF-A0A958JYF6-F1
#
_entry.id   AF-A0A958JYF6-F1
#
_cell.length_a   1.000
_cell.length_b   1.000
_cell.length_c   1.000
_cell.angle_alpha   90.00
_cell.angle_beta   90.00
_cell.angle_gamma   90.00
#
_symmetry.space_group_name_H-M   'P 1'
#
loop_
_entity.id
_entity.type
_entity.pdbx_description
1 polymer ?
#
loop_
_entity_poly.entity_id
_entity_poly.type
_entity_poly.pdbx_seq_one_letter_code
_entity_poly.pdbx_strand_id
1 'polypeptide(L)'
;TQIRADVSPLQVVLLTLFFGAAGMVADPIWIFHNWLIVAGVTLGLVVLKLILTWIVFLSLGQSVRVAAATGIALAQVGEFAFVLGSVGRTSGVVDADLYALIVSVAIFSFFLTAFFVPIAPYFGDRVARLFNRSTDSGTGEEVTSEVSPEVAIIGFGPTAQLLANPLIEKSVKVVVIDLNNVGVRKAIQLGFQGELGDGRQFEVLEHAKISNCKIIAITVPHQKTALQILENVRRVAPHARTIVRSRYEIHVSDFVDSGAHAIFGDEHEVGVRMATELASWLDSSQGESETQSLPSE
;
A
#
# COMPACT_ATOMS: atom_id res chain seq x y z
N THR A 1 -17.37 -2.01 -5.73
CA THR A 1 -17.00 -3.33 -6.29
C THR A 1 -17.72 -4.44 -5.56
N GLN A 2 -19.04 -4.54 -5.73
CA GLN A 2 -19.89 -5.62 -5.17
C GLN A 2 -19.39 -7.01 -5.62
N ILE A 3 -18.86 -7.11 -6.84
CA ILE A 3 -18.28 -8.35 -7.39
C ILE A 3 -17.10 -8.88 -6.55
N ARG A 4 -16.26 -8.03 -5.93
CA ARG A 4 -15.19 -8.51 -5.04
C ARG A 4 -15.72 -9.03 -3.70
N ALA A 5 -16.84 -8.47 -3.23
CA ALA A 5 -17.50 -8.92 -2.00
C ALA A 5 -18.19 -10.28 -2.21
N ASP A 6 -18.79 -10.50 -3.38
CA ASP A 6 -19.48 -11.76 -3.70
C ASP A 6 -18.53 -12.93 -4.02
N VAL A 7 -17.31 -12.65 -4.50
CA VAL A 7 -16.32 -13.70 -4.84
C VAL A 7 -15.52 -14.17 -3.62
N SER A 8 -15.44 -13.37 -2.55
CA SER A 8 -14.66 -13.72 -1.35
C SER A 8 -15.17 -15.00 -0.65
N PRO A 9 -16.49 -15.21 -0.46
CA PRO A 9 -17.03 -16.46 0.07
C PRO A 9 -16.72 -17.67 -0.83
N LEU A 10 -16.83 -17.51 -2.15
CA LEU A 10 -16.55 -18.57 -3.11
C LEU A 10 -15.07 -18.99 -3.09
N GLN A 11 -14.15 -18.03 -2.98
CA GLN A 11 -12.72 -18.30 -2.84
C GLN A 11 -12.42 -19.16 -1.62
N VAL A 12 -13.02 -18.84 -0.47
CA VAL A 12 -12.82 -19.62 0.77
C VAL A 12 -13.31 -21.06 0.60
N VAL A 13 -14.47 -21.27 -0.01
CA VAL A 13 -15.01 -22.60 -0.28
C VAL A 13 -14.09 -23.38 -1.23
N LEU A 14 -13.65 -22.75 -2.32
CA LEU A 14 -12.76 -23.38 -3.31
C LEU A 14 -11.38 -23.73 -2.73
N LEU A 15 -10.78 -22.83 -1.95
CA LEU A 15 -9.52 -23.09 -1.23
C LEU A 15 -9.69 -24.25 -0.24
N THR A 16 -10.79 -24.27 0.51
CA THR A 16 -11.08 -25.36 1.46
C THR A 16 -11.20 -26.71 0.75
N LEU A 17 -11.91 -26.75 -0.38
CA LEU A 17 -12.06 -27.94 -1.20
C LEU A 17 -10.72 -28.38 -1.80
N PHE A 18 -9.94 -27.43 -2.34
CA PHE A 18 -8.62 -27.68 -2.92
C PHE A 18 -7.66 -28.27 -1.89
N PHE A 19 -7.53 -27.65 -0.71
CA PHE A 19 -6.65 -28.14 0.34
C PHE A 19 -7.13 -29.47 0.93
N GLY A 20 -8.45 -29.68 1.03
CA GLY A 20 -9.02 -30.98 1.41
C GLY A 20 -8.63 -32.08 0.42
N ALA A 21 -8.80 -31.84 -0.88
CA ALA A 21 -8.44 -32.79 -1.92
C ALA A 21 -6.92 -33.02 -2.00
N ALA A 22 -6.11 -31.96 -1.93
CA ALA A 22 -4.65 -32.07 -1.92
C ALA A 22 -4.16 -32.88 -0.72
N GLY A 23 -4.77 -32.71 0.46
CA GLY A 23 -4.49 -33.50 1.64
C GLY A 23 -4.83 -34.99 1.49
N MET A 24 -5.87 -35.34 0.73
CA MET A 24 -6.21 -36.74 0.43
C MET A 24 -5.24 -37.40 -0.56
N VAL A 25 -4.63 -36.60 -1.45
CA VAL A 25 -3.64 -37.07 -2.43
C VAL A 25 -2.25 -37.17 -1.80
N ALA A 26 -1.98 -36.38 -0.76
CA ALA A 26 -0.73 -36.43 -0.01
C ALA A 26 -0.56 -37.80 0.67
N ASP A 27 0.65 -38.36 0.56
CA ASP A 27 1.04 -39.56 1.29
C ASP A 27 2.04 -39.18 2.40
N PRO A 28 1.59 -39.06 3.67
CA PRO A 28 2.46 -38.69 4.77
C PRO A 28 3.60 -39.68 4.98
N ILE A 29 3.36 -40.98 4.74
CA ILE A 29 4.36 -42.03 4.95
C ILE A 29 5.49 -41.86 3.93
N TRP A 30 5.13 -41.62 2.66
CA TRP A 30 6.11 -41.35 1.61
C TRP A 30 6.91 -40.07 1.88
N ILE A 31 6.25 -38.99 2.36
CA ILE A 31 6.91 -37.73 2.75
C ILE A 31 7.94 -37.95 3.85
N PHE A 32 7.59 -38.71 4.90
CA PHE A 32 8.51 -38.98 6.00
C PHE A 32 9.72 -39.82 5.56
N HIS A 33 9.54 -40.76 4.63
CA HIS A 33 10.66 -41.54 4.10
C HIS A 33 11.58 -40.70 3.19
N ASN A 34 11.02 -39.76 2.42
CA ASN A 34 11.74 -38.96 1.43
C ASN A 34 11.97 -37.50 1.87
N TRP A 35 11.92 -37.23 3.18
CA TRP A 35 11.89 -35.87 3.71
C TRP A 35 13.10 -35.01 3.30
N LEU A 36 14.29 -35.63 3.15
CA LEU A 36 15.49 -34.94 2.65
C LEU A 36 15.30 -34.42 1.23
N ILE A 37 14.76 -35.26 0.34
CA ILE A 37 14.56 -34.93 -1.07
C ILE A 37 13.48 -33.85 -1.17
N VAL A 38 12.37 -34.01 -0.44
CA VAL A 38 11.29 -33.01 -0.39
C VAL A 38 11.83 -31.67 0.09
N ALA A 39 12.55 -31.63 1.22
CA ALA A 39 13.12 -30.40 1.76
C ALA A 39 14.14 -29.75 0.79
N GLY A 40 15.01 -30.55 0.19
CA GLY A 40 16.02 -30.06 -0.77
C GLY A 40 15.40 -29.47 -2.03
N VAL A 41 14.41 -30.15 -2.62
CA VAL A 41 13.71 -29.68 -3.81
C VAL A 41 12.86 -28.45 -3.50
N THR A 42 12.13 -28.42 -2.39
CA THR A 42 11.35 -27.25 -1.98
C THR A 42 12.27 -26.04 -1.75
N LEU A 43 13.37 -26.21 -1.02
CA LEU A 43 14.32 -25.12 -0.77
C LEU A 43 14.95 -24.63 -2.08
N GLY A 44 15.38 -25.54 -2.95
CA GLY A 44 15.95 -25.20 -4.26
C GLY A 44 14.98 -24.40 -5.12
N LEU A 45 13.70 -24.81 -5.17
CA LEU A 45 12.66 -24.11 -5.93
C LEU A 45 12.40 -22.70 -5.38
N VAL A 46 12.28 -22.57 -4.05
CA VAL A 46 12.06 -21.29 -3.37
C VAL A 46 13.23 -20.33 -3.61
N VAL A 47 14.47 -20.80 -3.42
CA VAL A 47 15.68 -20.00 -3.64
C VAL A 47 15.80 -19.57 -5.11
N LEU A 48 15.55 -20.48 -6.04
CA LEU A 48 15.59 -20.17 -7.48
C LEU A 48 14.56 -19.08 -7.84
N LYS A 49 13.31 -19.21 -7.39
CA LYS A 49 12.26 -18.22 -7.64
C LYS A 49 12.57 -16.87 -6.98
N LEU A 50 13.14 -16.88 -5.79
CA LEU A 50 13.58 -15.68 -5.11
C LEU A 50 14.65 -14.95 -5.93
N ILE A 51 15.69 -15.67 -6.39
CA ILE A 51 16.77 -15.09 -7.20
C ILE A 51 16.21 -14.53 -8.51
N LEU A 52 15.37 -15.29 -9.23
CA LEU A 52 14.77 -14.83 -10.49
C LEU A 52 13.92 -13.57 -10.29
N THR A 53 13.07 -13.58 -9.26
CA THR A 53 12.19 -12.44 -8.96
C THR A 53 13.02 -11.23 -8.55
N TRP A 54 14.08 -11.44 -7.77
CA TRP A 54 15.02 -10.40 -7.37
C TRP A 54 15.66 -9.70 -8.56
N ILE A 55 16.22 -10.49 -9.50
CA ILE A 55 16.87 -9.97 -10.71
C ILE A 55 15.88 -9.17 -11.56
N VAL A 56 14.68 -9.70 -11.77
CA VAL A 56 13.64 -9.02 -12.56
C VAL A 56 13.24 -7.70 -11.92
N PHE A 57 12.97 -7.67 -10.61
CA PHE A 57 12.54 -6.44 -9.94
C PHE A 57 13.64 -5.38 -9.85
N LEU A 58 14.90 -5.78 -9.67
CA LEU A 58 16.03 -4.85 -9.77
C LEU A 58 16.17 -4.27 -11.18
N SER A 59 16.00 -5.09 -12.23
CA SER A 59 16.06 -4.61 -13.62
C SER A 59 14.97 -3.58 -13.95
N LEU A 60 13.86 -3.62 -13.22
CA LEU A 60 12.74 -2.68 -13.31
C LEU A 60 12.89 -1.46 -12.39
N GLY A 61 14.05 -1.27 -11.74
CA GLY A 61 14.34 -0.14 -10.87
C GLY A 61 13.57 -0.14 -9.54
N GLN A 62 13.04 -1.30 -9.11
CA GLN A 62 12.31 -1.44 -7.86
C GLN A 62 13.26 -1.57 -6.66
N SER A 63 12.82 -1.11 -5.49
CA SER A 63 13.64 -1.21 -4.27
C SER A 63 13.89 -2.66 -3.85
N VAL A 64 15.07 -2.90 -3.26
CA VAL A 64 15.51 -4.18 -2.67
C VAL A 64 14.45 -4.78 -1.73
N ARG A 65 13.77 -3.94 -0.95
CA ARG A 65 12.67 -4.34 -0.05
C ARG A 65 11.48 -4.93 -0.81
N VAL A 66 11.06 -4.25 -1.89
CA VAL A 66 9.94 -4.70 -2.74
C VAL A 66 10.32 -5.98 -3.47
N ALA A 67 11.52 -6.06 -4.04
CA ALA A 67 12.03 -7.26 -4.69
C ALA A 67 12.06 -8.47 -3.74
N ALA A 68 12.52 -8.28 -2.49
CA ALA A 68 12.52 -9.31 -1.45
C ALA A 68 11.10 -9.78 -1.10
N ALA A 69 10.22 -8.84 -0.77
CA ALA A 69 8.86 -9.14 -0.32
C ALA A 69 8.05 -9.83 -1.42
N THR A 70 8.17 -9.36 -2.67
CA THR A 70 7.50 -9.96 -3.82
C THR A 70 8.09 -11.34 -4.15
N GLY A 71 9.41 -11.51 -4.04
CA GLY A 71 10.05 -12.82 -4.21
C GLY A 71 9.53 -13.86 -3.20
N ILE A 72 9.36 -13.50 -1.93
CA ILE A 72 8.78 -14.38 -0.90
C ILE A 72 7.32 -14.70 -1.21
N ALA A 73 6.53 -13.71 -1.64
CA ALA A 73 5.13 -13.90 -2.00
C ALA A 73 4.93 -14.81 -3.23
N LEU A 74 5.86 -14.77 -4.20
CA LEU A 74 5.80 -15.56 -5.43
C LEU A 74 6.53 -16.92 -5.34
N ALA A 75 7.23 -17.18 -4.24
CA ALA A 75 8.05 -18.38 -4.07
C ALA A 75 7.26 -19.69 -4.00
N GLN A 76 5.96 -19.65 -3.69
CA GLN A 76 5.13 -20.86 -3.62
C GLN A 76 5.00 -21.55 -4.98
N VAL A 77 4.82 -22.88 -4.94
CA VAL A 77 4.41 -23.63 -6.14
C VAL A 77 2.97 -23.22 -6.49
N GLY A 78 2.67 -23.09 -7.78
CA GLY A 78 1.30 -22.80 -8.21
C GLY A 78 0.41 -24.03 -8.07
N GLU A 79 -0.84 -23.86 -7.67
CA GLU A 79 -1.83 -24.95 -7.54
C GLU A 79 -2.03 -25.76 -8.83
N PHE A 80 -1.77 -25.14 -9.98
CA PHE A 80 -1.78 -25.81 -11.29
C PHE A 80 -0.73 -26.93 -11.43
N ALA A 81 0.31 -26.97 -10.60
CA ALA A 81 1.27 -28.06 -10.58
C ALA A 81 0.62 -29.41 -10.24
N PHE A 82 -0.43 -29.42 -9.38
CA PHE A 82 -1.18 -30.64 -9.06
C PHE A 82 -1.97 -31.15 -10.27
N VAL A 83 -2.62 -30.24 -10.99
CA VAL A 83 -3.39 -30.57 -12.19
C VAL A 83 -2.47 -31.14 -13.26
N LEU A 84 -1.35 -30.47 -13.55
CA LEU A 84 -0.36 -30.93 -14.51
C LEU A 84 0.30 -32.25 -14.11
N GLY A 85 0.63 -32.41 -12.82
CA GLY A 85 1.17 -33.66 -12.29
C GLY A 85 0.19 -34.82 -12.44
N SER A 86 -1.10 -34.59 -12.17
CA SER A 86 -2.14 -35.61 -12.32
C SER A 86 -2.31 -36.02 -13.78
N VAL A 87 -2.36 -35.04 -14.70
CA VAL A 87 -2.45 -35.30 -16.14
C VAL A 87 -1.20 -36.06 -16.62
N GLY A 88 -0.02 -35.65 -16.17
CA GLY A 88 1.26 -36.32 -16.44
C GLY A 88 1.28 -37.77 -15.97
N ARG A 89 0.69 -38.05 -14.79
CA ARG A 89 0.56 -39.41 -14.26
C ARG A 89 -0.40 -40.25 -15.09
N THR A 90 -1.57 -39.73 -15.43
CA THR A 90 -2.56 -40.45 -16.24
C THR A 90 -2.08 -40.72 -17.67
N SER A 91 -1.19 -39.87 -18.19
CA SER A 91 -0.58 -40.05 -19.52
C SER A 91 0.68 -40.91 -19.51
N GLY A 92 1.13 -41.38 -18.33
CA GLY A 92 2.33 -42.21 -18.18
C GLY A 92 3.65 -41.46 -18.32
N VAL A 93 3.62 -40.12 -18.40
CA VAL A 93 4.82 -39.26 -18.48
C VAL A 93 5.47 -39.07 -17.10
N VAL A 94 4.66 -39.10 -16.04
CA VAL A 94 5.08 -38.95 -14.65
C VAL A 94 4.78 -40.26 -13.92
N ASP A 95 5.78 -40.83 -13.26
CA ASP A 95 5.60 -42.03 -12.44
C ASP A 95 4.99 -41.70 -11.07
N ALA A 96 4.65 -42.74 -10.30
CA ALA A 96 3.99 -42.56 -9.01
C ALA A 96 4.88 -41.82 -8.00
N ASP A 97 6.19 -42.07 -8.01
CA ASP A 97 7.15 -41.44 -7.12
C ASP A 97 7.38 -39.96 -7.44
N LEU A 98 7.51 -39.59 -8.72
CA LEU A 98 7.64 -38.18 -9.12
C LEU A 98 6.34 -37.41 -8.85
N TYR A 99 5.18 -38.04 -9.04
CA TYR A 99 3.90 -37.42 -8.66
C TYR A 99 3.81 -37.18 -7.15
N ALA A 100 4.20 -38.16 -6.32
CA ALA A 100 4.26 -38.02 -4.87
C ALA A 100 5.23 -36.89 -4.46
N LEU A 101 6.38 -36.77 -5.14
CA LEU A 101 7.33 -35.68 -4.92
C LEU A 101 6.72 -34.31 -5.24
N ILE A 102 6.05 -34.14 -6.39
CA ILE A 102 5.41 -32.89 -6.80
C ILE A 102 4.37 -32.44 -5.77
N VAL A 103 3.50 -33.36 -5.37
CA VAL A 103 2.45 -33.13 -4.36
C VAL A 103 3.07 -32.69 -3.03
N SER A 104 4.10 -33.42 -2.58
CA SER A 104 4.80 -33.16 -1.32
C SER A 104 5.49 -31.79 -1.31
N VAL A 105 6.23 -31.47 -2.37
CA VAL A 105 6.95 -30.19 -2.52
C VAL A 105 5.97 -29.02 -2.56
N ALA A 106 4.83 -29.17 -3.24
CA ALA A 106 3.83 -28.13 -3.33
C ALA A 106 3.17 -27.84 -1.97
N ILE A 107 2.75 -28.88 -1.24
CA ILE A 107 2.19 -28.74 0.12
C ILE A 107 3.20 -28.07 1.05
N PHE A 108 4.45 -28.53 1.06
CA PHE A 108 5.49 -27.93 1.90
C PHE A 108 5.75 -26.47 1.52
N SER A 109 5.69 -26.12 0.23
CA SER A 109 5.81 -24.75 -0.23
C SER A 109 4.64 -23.87 0.27
N PHE A 110 3.42 -24.38 0.33
CA PHE A 110 2.27 -23.64 0.86
C PHE A 110 2.41 -23.35 2.35
N PHE A 111 2.86 -24.33 3.14
CA PHE A 111 3.17 -24.11 4.56
C PHE A 111 4.27 -23.09 4.74
N LEU A 112 5.35 -23.20 3.95
CA LEU A 112 6.45 -22.26 3.98
C LEU A 112 5.95 -20.86 3.65
N THR A 113 5.25 -20.67 2.54
CA THR A 113 4.74 -19.36 2.15
C THR A 113 3.72 -18.80 3.14
N ALA A 114 2.80 -19.60 3.68
CA ALA A 114 1.87 -19.17 4.73
C ALA A 114 2.58 -18.67 5.99
N PHE A 115 3.72 -19.26 6.35
CA PHE A 115 4.54 -18.84 7.48
C PHE A 115 5.41 -17.61 7.17
N PHE A 116 6.00 -17.55 5.98
CA PHE A 116 6.95 -16.51 5.60
C PHE A 116 6.29 -15.23 5.07
N VAL A 117 5.10 -15.28 4.46
CA VAL A 117 4.39 -14.09 3.93
C VAL A 117 4.09 -13.04 5.01
N PRO A 118 3.58 -13.38 6.21
CA PRO A 118 3.40 -12.42 7.29
C PRO A 118 4.71 -11.75 7.76
N ILE A 119 5.85 -12.44 7.59
CA ILE A 119 7.18 -12.01 8.04
C ILE A 119 7.96 -11.31 6.90
N ALA A 120 7.51 -11.46 5.65
CA ALA A 120 8.17 -10.93 4.46
C ALA A 120 8.50 -9.43 4.51
N PRO A 121 7.64 -8.53 5.07
CA PRO A 121 7.98 -7.11 5.20
C PRO A 121 9.20 -6.88 6.10
N TYR A 122 9.26 -7.57 7.24
CA TYR A 122 10.38 -7.49 8.20
C TYR A 122 11.67 -8.08 7.64
N PHE A 123 11.56 -9.16 6.86
CA PHE A 123 12.71 -9.76 6.19
C PHE A 123 13.24 -8.85 5.07
N GLY A 124 12.34 -8.22 4.31
CA GLY A 124 12.68 -7.19 3.32
C GLY A 124 13.45 -6.03 3.95
N ASP A 125 13.09 -5.60 5.16
CA ASP A 125 13.80 -4.53 5.89
C ASP A 125 15.19 -4.94 6.39
N ARG A 126 15.39 -6.21 6.73
CA ARG A 126 16.72 -6.73 7.09
C ARG A 126 17.62 -6.93 5.89
N VAL A 127 17.09 -7.49 4.80
CA VAL A 127 17.85 -7.70 3.56
C VAL A 127 18.18 -6.35 2.93
N ALA A 128 17.27 -5.39 2.94
CA ALA A 128 17.55 -4.01 2.54
C ALA A 128 18.70 -3.40 3.35
N ARG A 129 18.73 -3.60 4.68
CA ARG A 129 19.84 -3.14 5.54
C ARG A 129 21.19 -3.84 5.26
N LEU A 130 21.16 -5.12 4.88
CA LEU A 130 22.37 -5.88 4.52
C LEU A 130 22.91 -5.48 3.14
N PHE A 131 22.04 -5.21 2.17
CA PHE A 131 22.42 -4.80 0.81
C PHE A 131 22.70 -3.29 0.67
N ASN A 132 22.09 -2.43 1.49
CA ASN A 132 22.40 -0.98 1.53
C ASN A 132 23.81 -0.67 2.07
N ARG A 133 24.58 -1.66 2.51
CA ARG A 133 25.99 -1.45 2.91
C ARG A 133 26.96 -1.38 1.72
N SER A 134 26.49 -1.50 0.47
CA SER A 134 27.38 -1.45 -0.71
C SER A 134 26.80 -0.79 -1.97
N THR A 135 25.67 -0.11 -1.90
CA THR A 135 25.22 0.76 -3.00
C THR A 135 24.82 2.13 -2.47
N ASP A 136 25.82 2.81 -1.95
CA ASP A 136 25.81 4.25 -1.74
C ASP A 136 26.14 4.90 -3.09
N SER A 137 25.11 5.15 -3.90
CA SER A 137 25.20 5.95 -5.13
C SER A 137 23.78 6.36 -5.54
N GLY A 138 23.30 7.44 -4.94
CA GLY A 138 22.03 8.05 -5.33
C GLY A 138 21.48 9.04 -4.30
N THR A 139 22.29 10.04 -3.93
CA THR A 139 21.88 11.37 -3.45
C THR A 139 20.47 11.48 -2.86
N GLY A 140 20.40 11.33 -1.54
CA GLY A 140 19.38 11.92 -0.71
C GLY A 140 20.03 12.11 0.63
N GLU A 141 20.54 13.31 0.88
CA GLU A 141 21.01 13.70 2.20
C GLU A 141 19.91 13.35 3.20
N GLU A 142 20.13 12.31 4.01
CA GLU A 142 19.45 12.18 5.29
C GLU A 142 19.93 13.36 6.11
N VAL A 143 19.24 14.49 5.94
CA VAL A 143 19.26 15.61 6.87
C VAL A 143 18.63 15.08 8.15
N THR A 144 19.41 14.32 8.91
CA THR A 144 19.24 14.04 10.33
C THR A 144 19.52 15.35 11.08
N SER A 145 18.74 16.37 10.76
CA SER A 145 18.58 17.49 11.66
C SER A 145 17.72 17.00 12.81
N GLU A 146 18.22 17.08 14.04
CA GLU A 146 17.54 16.87 15.34
C GLU A 146 16.31 17.77 15.56
N VAL A 147 15.74 18.30 14.49
CA VAL A 147 14.84 19.42 14.51
C VAL A 147 13.42 18.91 14.33
N SER A 148 12.61 19.15 15.35
CA SER A 148 11.24 18.63 15.40
C SER A 148 10.36 19.28 14.33
N PRO A 149 9.55 18.50 13.61
CA PRO A 149 8.64 19.03 12.59
C PRO A 149 7.51 19.85 13.25
N GLU A 150 7.15 20.96 12.63
CA GLU A 150 6.05 21.82 13.09
C GLU A 150 4.71 21.41 12.45
N VAL A 151 4.76 20.80 11.27
CA VAL A 151 3.59 20.34 10.52
C VAL A 151 3.79 18.90 10.08
N ALA A 152 2.77 18.06 10.25
CA ALA A 152 2.73 16.73 9.65
C ALA A 152 1.66 16.65 8.57
N ILE A 153 1.98 16.00 7.45
CA ILE A 153 1.03 15.68 6.39
C ILE A 153 0.96 14.16 6.24
N ILE A 154 -0.21 13.58 6.49
CA ILE A 154 -0.45 12.14 6.41
C ILE A 154 -1.26 11.85 5.13
N GLY A 155 -0.61 11.16 4.20
CA GLY A 155 -1.00 11.03 2.80
C GLY A 155 -0.49 12.20 1.96
N PHE A 156 0.25 11.93 0.88
CA PHE A 156 0.89 12.91 0.00
C PHE A 156 0.39 12.81 -1.46
N GLY A 157 -0.93 12.74 -1.60
CA GLY A 157 -1.60 12.77 -2.89
C GLY A 157 -1.68 14.18 -3.53
N PRO A 158 -2.46 14.33 -4.61
CA PRO A 158 -2.63 15.62 -5.28
C PRO A 158 -3.12 16.75 -4.36
N THR A 159 -4.10 16.48 -3.50
CA THR A 159 -4.61 17.45 -2.51
C THR A 159 -3.52 17.90 -1.54
N ALA A 160 -2.67 16.98 -1.07
CA ALA A 160 -1.57 17.30 -0.17
C ALA A 160 -0.48 18.14 -0.85
N GLN A 161 -0.19 17.88 -2.13
CA GLN A 161 0.78 18.67 -2.90
C GLN A 161 0.32 20.14 -3.01
N LEU A 162 -0.99 20.37 -3.24
CA LEU A 162 -1.56 21.73 -3.22
C LEU A 162 -1.47 22.38 -1.83
N LEU A 163 -1.79 21.62 -0.78
CA LEU A 163 -1.69 22.08 0.61
C LEU A 163 -0.26 22.41 1.03
N ALA A 164 0.73 21.74 0.43
CA ALA A 164 2.13 21.91 0.79
C ALA A 164 2.80 23.12 0.14
N ASN A 165 2.29 23.62 -1.00
CA ASN A 165 2.83 24.80 -1.70
C ASN A 165 3.09 26.02 -0.78
N PRO A 166 2.13 26.51 0.03
CA PRO A 166 2.36 27.64 0.91
C PRO A 166 3.36 27.35 2.05
N LEU A 167 3.71 26.08 2.30
CA LEU A 167 4.68 25.69 3.33
C LEU A 167 6.12 25.78 2.83
N ILE A 168 6.33 25.62 1.51
CA ILE A 168 7.64 25.73 0.86
C ILE A 168 8.20 27.14 1.05
N GLU A 169 7.39 28.16 0.76
CA GLU A 169 7.78 29.57 0.86
C GLU A 169 8.06 30.00 2.31
N LYS A 170 7.36 29.40 3.27
CA LYS A 170 7.42 29.78 4.69
C LYS A 170 8.56 29.11 5.47
N SER A 171 9.39 28.28 4.82
CA SER A 171 10.47 27.52 5.47
C SER A 171 10.01 26.74 6.71
N VAL A 172 8.75 26.26 6.69
CA VAL A 172 8.17 25.49 7.79
C VAL A 172 8.69 24.06 7.70
N LYS A 173 9.05 23.48 8.85
CA LYS A 173 9.52 22.10 8.91
C LYS A 173 8.34 21.16 8.83
N VAL A 174 8.24 20.45 7.71
CA VAL A 174 7.15 19.53 7.41
C VAL A 174 7.68 18.11 7.38
N VAL A 175 6.98 17.21 8.08
CA VAL A 175 7.13 15.77 7.91
C VAL A 175 5.94 15.23 7.11
N VAL A 176 6.23 14.38 6.14
CA VAL A 176 5.23 13.74 5.29
C VAL A 176 5.27 12.25 5.52
N ILE A 177 4.12 11.64 5.83
CA ILE A 177 3.96 10.20 5.99
C ILE A 177 3.07 9.68 4.86
N ASP A 178 3.58 8.78 4.03
CA ASP A 178 2.80 8.15 2.96
C ASP A 178 3.10 6.65 2.85
N LEU A 179 2.12 5.85 2.45
CA LEU A 179 2.27 4.43 2.11
C LEU A 179 2.97 4.23 0.75
N ASN A 180 2.90 5.23 -0.13
CA ASN A 180 3.43 5.19 -1.48
C ASN A 180 4.77 5.94 -1.58
N ASN A 181 5.81 5.21 -2.00
CA ASN A 181 7.15 5.76 -2.24
C ASN A 181 7.14 6.93 -3.26
N VAL A 182 6.21 6.95 -4.22
CA VAL A 182 6.06 8.08 -5.14
C VAL A 182 5.68 9.37 -4.41
N GLY A 183 4.78 9.29 -3.43
CA GLY A 183 4.39 10.43 -2.60
C GLY A 183 5.55 10.92 -1.75
N VAL A 184 6.24 9.98 -1.07
CA VAL A 184 7.42 10.29 -0.24
C VAL A 184 8.53 10.96 -1.05
N ARG A 185 8.86 10.44 -2.24
CA ARG A 185 9.88 11.04 -3.12
C ARG A 185 9.52 12.46 -3.55
N LYS A 186 8.25 12.71 -3.86
CA LYS A 186 7.78 14.06 -4.20
C LYS A 186 7.90 15.01 -3.00
N ALA A 187 7.58 14.56 -1.79
CA ALA A 187 7.75 15.37 -0.59
C ALA A 187 9.22 15.76 -0.36
N ILE A 188 10.14 14.80 -0.51
CA ILE A 188 11.58 15.04 -0.39
C ILE A 188 12.06 16.02 -1.47
N GLN A 189 11.58 15.90 -2.71
CA GLN A 189 11.90 16.85 -3.79
C GLN A 189 11.42 18.28 -3.50
N LEU A 190 10.38 18.44 -2.69
CA LEU A 190 9.88 19.74 -2.23
C LEU A 190 10.61 20.27 -0.98
N GLY A 191 11.62 19.54 -0.48
CA GLY A 191 12.42 19.92 0.67
C GLY A 191 11.83 19.50 2.02
N PHE A 192 10.83 18.63 2.04
CA PHE A 192 10.22 18.11 3.28
C PHE A 192 10.89 16.81 3.73
N GLN A 193 10.76 16.50 5.02
CA GLN A 193 11.10 15.16 5.53
C GLN A 193 10.05 14.16 5.04
N GLY A 194 10.48 13.06 4.41
CA GLY A 194 9.59 12.03 3.88
C GLY A 194 9.76 10.69 4.61
N GLU A 195 8.67 10.17 5.16
CA GLU A 195 8.60 8.90 5.89
C GLU A 195 7.68 7.93 5.15
N LEU A 196 8.20 6.75 4.80
CA LEU A 196 7.41 5.68 4.20
C LEU A 196 6.77 4.83 5.31
N GLY A 197 5.46 4.94 5.49
CA GLY A 197 4.77 4.23 6.56
C GLY A 197 3.25 4.34 6.54
N ASP A 198 2.60 3.51 7.35
CA ASP A 198 1.15 3.54 7.53
C ASP A 198 0.77 4.45 8.70
N GLY A 199 0.11 5.57 8.42
CA GLY A 199 -0.35 6.50 9.45
C GLY A 199 -1.35 5.91 10.45
N ARG A 200 -1.89 4.71 10.20
CA ARG A 200 -2.73 3.98 11.18
C ARG A 200 -1.92 3.33 12.29
N GLN A 201 -0.62 3.16 12.12
CA GLN A 201 0.27 2.53 13.10
C GLN A 201 0.83 3.58 14.04
N PHE A 202 0.69 3.36 15.35
CA PHE A 202 1.14 4.31 16.36
C PHE A 202 2.65 4.52 16.30
N GLU A 203 3.41 3.46 16.04
CA GLU A 203 4.86 3.45 15.96
C GLU A 203 5.38 4.33 14.82
N VAL A 204 4.67 4.36 13.69
CA VAL A 204 5.01 5.23 12.54
C VAL A 204 4.81 6.70 12.89
N LEU A 205 3.71 7.01 13.59
CA LEU A 205 3.41 8.37 14.03
C LEU A 205 4.44 8.86 15.08
N GLU A 206 4.81 8.00 16.02
CA GLU A 206 5.83 8.29 17.04
C GLU A 206 7.21 8.50 16.43
N HIS A 207 7.62 7.63 15.50
CA HIS A 207 8.89 7.75 14.78
C HIS A 207 8.97 9.07 14.00
N ALA A 208 7.87 9.49 13.36
CA ALA A 208 7.75 10.76 12.66
C ALA A 208 7.66 11.98 13.61
N LYS A 209 7.71 11.78 14.93
CA LYS A 209 7.67 12.83 15.97
C LYS A 209 6.46 13.75 15.83
N ILE A 210 5.30 13.21 15.44
CA ILE A 210 4.08 14.02 15.26
C ILE A 210 3.62 14.68 16.56
N SER A 211 4.06 14.17 17.71
CA SER A 211 3.83 14.77 19.03
C SER A 211 4.39 16.19 19.15
N ASN A 212 5.30 16.61 18.27
CA ASN A 212 5.88 17.94 18.28
C ASN A 212 5.21 18.89 17.26
N CYS A 213 4.32 18.36 16.42
CA CYS A 213 3.65 19.11 15.38
C CYS A 213 2.52 19.97 15.96
N LYS A 214 2.45 21.22 15.52
CA LYS A 214 1.37 22.15 15.86
C LYS A 214 0.14 21.94 14.98
N ILE A 215 0.36 21.47 13.75
CA ILE A 215 -0.68 21.24 12.75
C ILE A 215 -0.47 19.86 12.12
N ILE A 216 -1.54 19.08 12.00
CA ILE A 216 -1.51 17.76 11.36
C ILE A 216 -2.62 17.72 10.30
N ALA A 217 -2.23 17.56 9.05
CA ALA A 217 -3.14 17.42 7.92
C ALA A 217 -3.29 15.95 7.52
N ILE A 218 -4.50 15.42 7.53
CA ILE A 218 -4.83 14.06 7.11
C ILE A 218 -5.54 14.16 5.76
N THR A 219 -4.86 13.79 4.67
CA THR A 219 -5.38 13.96 3.30
C THR A 219 -5.75 12.63 2.63
N VAL A 220 -5.73 11.54 3.40
CA VAL A 220 -6.08 10.19 2.94
C VAL A 220 -7.55 10.13 2.56
N PRO A 221 -7.91 9.72 1.33
CA PRO A 221 -9.28 9.80 0.84
C PRO A 221 -10.20 8.69 1.38
N HIS A 222 -9.65 7.62 1.95
CA HIS A 222 -10.43 6.50 2.46
C HIS A 222 -10.90 6.81 3.89
N GLN A 223 -12.21 6.97 4.06
CA GLN A 223 -12.84 7.45 5.31
C GLN A 223 -12.40 6.67 6.56
N LYS A 224 -12.57 5.33 6.59
CA LYS A 224 -12.19 4.52 7.76
C LYS A 224 -10.71 4.67 8.12
N THR A 225 -9.85 4.82 7.10
CA THR A 225 -8.41 5.01 7.30
C THR A 225 -8.14 6.39 7.90
N ALA A 226 -8.77 7.44 7.36
CA ALA A 226 -8.63 8.80 7.87
C ALA A 226 -9.13 8.92 9.32
N LEU A 227 -10.24 8.27 9.68
CA LEU A 227 -10.75 8.24 11.05
C LEU A 227 -9.78 7.53 12.01
N GLN A 228 -9.27 6.36 11.65
CA GLN A 228 -8.27 5.65 12.46
C GLN A 228 -7.00 6.47 12.66
N ILE A 229 -6.52 7.16 11.61
CA ILE A 229 -5.39 8.08 11.72
C ILE A 229 -5.74 9.22 12.67
N LEU A 230 -6.92 9.84 12.53
CA LEU A 230 -7.36 10.94 13.37
C LEU A 230 -7.41 10.53 14.85
N GLU A 231 -8.01 9.39 15.18
CA GLU A 231 -8.06 8.87 16.54
C GLU A 231 -6.66 8.70 17.14
N ASN A 232 -5.73 8.12 16.39
CA ASN A 232 -4.36 7.95 16.83
C ASN A 232 -3.62 9.28 16.97
N VAL A 233 -3.80 10.19 16.02
CA VAL A 233 -3.26 11.56 16.08
C VAL A 233 -3.77 12.30 17.31
N ARG A 234 -5.06 12.18 17.64
CA ARG A 234 -5.63 12.79 18.86
C ARG A 234 -5.05 12.19 20.14
N ARG A 235 -4.62 10.92 20.14
CA ARG A 235 -3.92 10.29 21.27
C ARG A 235 -2.46 10.75 21.39
N VAL A 236 -1.72 10.80 20.28
CA VAL A 236 -0.28 11.14 20.26
C VAL A 236 -0.03 12.64 20.41
N ALA A 237 -0.84 13.46 19.73
CA ALA A 237 -0.68 14.91 19.63
C ALA A 237 -2.00 15.64 19.94
N PRO A 238 -2.54 15.53 21.17
CA PRO A 238 -3.83 16.11 21.54
C PRO A 238 -3.89 17.64 21.43
N HIS A 239 -2.74 18.32 21.47
CA HIS A 239 -2.60 19.76 21.34
C HIS A 239 -2.56 20.24 19.87
N ALA A 240 -2.28 19.34 18.92
CA ALA A 240 -2.15 19.70 17.52
C ALA A 240 -3.52 20.03 16.90
N ARG A 241 -3.57 21.07 16.07
CA ARG A 241 -4.74 21.36 15.24
C ARG A 241 -4.78 20.36 14.08
N THR A 242 -5.92 19.73 13.90
CA THR A 242 -6.11 18.69 12.88
C THR A 242 -6.95 19.22 11.72
N ILE A 243 -6.41 19.09 10.52
CA ILE A 243 -7.10 19.37 9.26
C ILE A 243 -7.35 18.04 8.57
N VAL A 244 -8.60 17.74 8.21
CA VAL A 244 -8.96 16.44 7.65
C VAL A 244 -9.67 16.63 6.32
N ARG A 245 -9.23 15.88 5.32
CA ARG A 245 -9.96 15.75 4.06
C ARG A 245 -11.07 14.72 4.23
N SER A 246 -12.30 15.10 3.91
CA SER A 246 -13.38 14.14 3.70
C SER A 246 -13.66 13.99 2.22
N ARG A 247 -13.78 12.75 1.73
CA ARG A 247 -14.21 12.53 0.35
C ARG A 247 -15.70 12.78 0.17
N TYR A 248 -16.50 12.39 1.16
CA TYR A 248 -17.96 12.38 1.07
C TYR A 248 -18.57 13.23 2.18
N GLU A 249 -19.60 14.00 1.86
CA GLU A 249 -20.25 14.90 2.83
C GLU A 249 -20.93 14.14 3.98
N ILE A 250 -21.45 12.95 3.69
CA ILE A 250 -22.13 12.08 4.65
C ILE A 250 -21.27 11.65 5.85
N HIS A 251 -19.95 11.83 5.78
CA HIS A 251 -19.00 11.40 6.81
C HIS A 251 -18.39 12.56 7.61
N VAL A 252 -18.80 13.80 7.33
CA VAL A 252 -18.26 14.98 8.02
C VAL A 252 -18.53 14.91 9.53
N SER A 253 -19.72 14.45 9.95
CA SER A 253 -20.07 14.28 11.36
C SER A 253 -19.10 13.36 12.11
N ASP A 254 -18.70 12.24 11.49
CA ASP A 254 -17.81 11.26 12.12
C ASP A 254 -16.44 11.89 12.47
N PHE A 255 -15.94 12.78 11.60
CA PHE A 255 -14.70 13.49 11.83
C PHE A 255 -14.83 14.57 12.92
N VAL A 256 -15.98 15.25 12.98
CA VAL A 256 -16.28 16.21 14.05
C VAL A 256 -16.31 15.50 15.41
N ASP A 257 -17.05 14.39 15.49
CA ASP A 257 -17.20 13.60 16.72
C ASP A 257 -15.85 13.01 17.18
N SER A 258 -14.96 12.73 16.23
CA SER A 258 -13.58 12.27 16.49
C SER A 258 -12.59 13.39 16.83
N GLY A 259 -13.03 14.66 16.88
CA GLY A 259 -12.22 15.80 17.30
C GLY A 259 -11.37 16.43 16.19
N ALA A 260 -11.81 16.38 14.93
CA ALA A 260 -11.21 17.18 13.87
C ALA A 260 -11.48 18.68 14.09
N HIS A 261 -10.48 19.55 13.85
CA HIS A 261 -10.65 21.01 14.02
C HIS A 261 -11.15 21.70 12.75
N ALA A 262 -10.71 21.20 11.58
CA ALA A 262 -11.16 21.68 10.29
C ALA A 262 -11.33 20.49 9.35
N ILE A 263 -12.44 20.47 8.63
CA ILE A 263 -12.79 19.40 7.69
C ILE A 263 -13.05 20.06 6.33
N PHE A 264 -12.43 19.53 5.29
CA PHE A 264 -12.62 19.99 3.91
C PHE A 264 -13.16 18.83 3.09
N GLY A 265 -14.39 18.98 2.59
CA GLY A 265 -15.10 17.98 1.81
C GLY A 265 -14.81 18.10 0.31
N ASP A 266 -14.33 17.03 -0.33
CA ASP A 266 -14.10 17.03 -1.78
C ASP A 266 -15.39 17.38 -2.55
N GLU A 267 -16.51 16.74 -2.19
CA GLU A 267 -17.82 16.98 -2.82
C GLU A 267 -18.31 18.42 -2.64
N HIS A 268 -18.17 18.96 -1.42
CA HIS A 268 -18.59 20.32 -1.11
C HIS A 268 -17.76 21.36 -1.88
N GLU A 269 -16.42 21.26 -1.80
CA GLU A 269 -15.51 22.20 -2.44
C GLU A 269 -15.66 22.18 -3.97
N VAL A 270 -15.78 20.99 -4.57
CA VAL A 270 -16.02 20.85 -6.01
C VAL A 270 -17.39 21.40 -6.39
N GLY A 271 -18.44 21.09 -5.61
CA GLY A 271 -19.80 21.57 -5.86
C GLY A 271 -19.92 23.10 -5.84
N VAL A 272 -19.33 23.76 -4.84
CA VAL A 272 -19.30 25.23 -4.73
C VAL A 272 -18.57 25.85 -5.92
N ARG A 273 -17.43 25.27 -6.34
CA ARG A 273 -16.69 25.74 -7.51
C ARG A 273 -17.49 25.61 -8.80
N MET A 274 -18.18 24.48 -9.01
CA MET A 274 -19.06 24.28 -10.17
C MET A 274 -20.23 25.27 -10.19
N ALA A 275 -20.86 25.52 -9.03
CA ALA A 275 -21.96 26.48 -8.93
C ALA A 275 -21.51 27.91 -9.25
N THR A 276 -20.31 28.28 -8.79
CA THR A 276 -19.70 29.60 -9.08
C THR A 276 -19.44 29.77 -10.57
N GLU A 277 -18.87 28.75 -11.23
CA GLU A 277 -18.62 28.78 -12.67
C GLU A 277 -19.93 28.86 -13.47
N LEU A 278 -20.93 28.05 -13.10
CA LEU A 278 -22.25 28.08 -13.74
C LEU A 278 -22.92 29.46 -13.64
N ALA A 279 -22.87 30.09 -12.47
CA ALA A 279 -23.41 31.44 -12.28
C ALA A 279 -22.70 32.46 -13.18
N SER A 280 -21.37 32.38 -13.28
CA SER A 280 -20.60 33.28 -14.14
C SER A 280 -20.98 33.18 -15.63
N TRP A 281 -21.28 31.97 -16.11
CA TRP A 281 -21.73 31.76 -17.49
C TRP A 281 -23.12 32.33 -17.72
N LEU A 282 -24.05 32.15 -16.78
CA LEU A 282 -25.39 32.71 -16.87
C LEU A 282 -25.35 34.24 -16.93
N ASP A 283 -24.56 34.88 -16.07
CA ASP A 283 -24.41 36.34 -16.06
C ASP A 283 -23.82 36.87 -17.38
N SER A 284 -22.82 36.16 -17.94
CA SER A 284 -22.24 36.53 -19.24
C SER A 284 -23.22 36.39 -20.41
N SER A 285 -24.09 35.37 -20.39
CA SER A 285 -25.09 35.11 -21.43
C SER A 285 -26.26 36.12 -21.42
N GLN A 286 -26.58 36.70 -20.27
CA GLN A 286 -27.59 37.75 -20.17
C GLN A 286 -27.08 39.10 -20.65
N GLY A 287 -25.79 39.42 -20.45
CA GLY A 287 -25.17 40.64 -20.95
C GLY A 287 -25.06 40.73 -22.48
N GLU A 288 -24.92 39.60 -23.17
CA GLU A 288 -24.92 39.56 -24.65
C GLU A 288 -26.32 39.77 -25.25
N SER A 289 -27.38 39.40 -24.53
CA SER A 289 -28.77 39.53 -25.00
C SER A 289 -29.30 40.97 -24.91
N GLU A 290 -28.84 41.78 -23.95
CA GLU A 290 -29.25 43.19 -23.83
C GLU A 290 -28.55 44.14 -24.82
N THR A 291 -27.41 43.73 -25.38
CA THR A 291 -26.64 44.58 -26.32
C THR A 291 -27.18 44.52 -27.76
N GLN A 292 -28.04 43.55 -28.09
CA GLN A 292 -28.63 43.39 -29.44
C GLN A 292 -30.01 44.07 -29.63
N SER A 293 -30.57 44.75 -28.62
CA SER A 293 -31.93 45.32 -28.69
C SER A 293 -32.02 46.85 -28.85
N LEU A 294 -30.99 47.52 -29.38
CA LEU A 294 -31.08 48.93 -29.78
C LEU A 294 -31.02 49.09 -31.31
N PRO A 295 -32.15 49.27 -32.01
CA PRO A 295 -32.17 49.72 -33.39
C PRO A 295 -31.92 51.24 -33.43
N SER A 296 -31.01 51.63 -34.30
CA SER A 296 -30.74 53.01 -34.75
C SER A 296 -32.00 53.71 -35.27
N GLU A 297 -32.31 54.89 -34.72
CA GLU A 297 -33.11 55.94 -35.38
C GLU A 297 -32.34 56.58 -36.54
#